data_AF-A0A7L4ZVE5-F1
#
_entry.id   AF-A0A7L4ZVE5-F1
#
_cell.length_a   1.000
_cell.length_b   1.000
_cell.length_c   1.000
_cell.angle_alpha   90.00
_cell.angle_beta   90.00
_cell.angle_gamma   90.00
#
_symmetry.space_group_name_H-M   'P 1'
#
loop_
_entity.id
_entity.type
_entity.pdbx_description
1 polymer ?
#
loop_
_entity_poly.entity_id
_entity_poly.type
_entity_poly.pdbx_seq_one_letter_code
_entity_poly.pdbx_strand_id
1 'polypeptide(L)'
;MLLSTPQAHLKRLLHVAGFLFVLLVLAPTQSRAQTWLVSTDPYVKLGVMDKFGQLGAYTAKFVVTNQNTGKEYSLVKEVEKGQNGVDVIFPTPATEAEYFKTESGEAGRAQPGRYVWQCQVAGKKVVGGRFEIPNVANDVTVIEKPR
;
A
#
# COMPACT_ATOMS: atom_id res chain seq x y z
N MET A 1 -51.34 45.90 28.77
CA MET A 1 -50.50 45.32 29.83
C MET A 1 -50.51 43.81 29.64
N LEU A 2 -49.53 43.25 28.92
CA LEU A 2 -49.45 41.81 28.66
C LEU A 2 -48.89 41.13 29.90
N LEU A 3 -49.74 40.45 30.66
CA LEU A 3 -49.35 39.55 31.74
C LEU A 3 -48.61 38.37 31.11
N SER A 4 -47.28 38.50 30.98
CA SER A 4 -46.40 37.37 30.68
C SER A 4 -46.49 36.41 31.86
N THR A 5 -47.19 35.29 31.68
CA THR A 5 -47.42 34.32 32.75
C THR A 5 -46.12 33.57 33.04
N PRO A 6 -45.50 33.73 34.23
CA PRO A 6 -44.24 33.08 34.58
C PRO A 6 -44.35 31.54 34.56
N GLN A 7 -45.56 31.00 34.70
CA GLN A 7 -45.86 29.58 34.56
C GLN A 7 -45.61 29.02 33.15
N ALA A 8 -45.81 29.80 32.09
CA ALA A 8 -45.58 29.34 30.73
C ALA A 8 -44.08 29.16 30.44
N HIS A 9 -43.25 30.06 30.97
CA HIS A 9 -41.78 29.99 30.86
C HIS A 9 -41.20 28.83 31.67
N LEU A 10 -41.70 28.61 32.89
CA LEU A 10 -41.27 27.49 33.74
C LEU A 10 -41.56 26.12 33.10
N LYS A 11 -42.76 25.94 32.53
CA LYS A 11 -43.11 24.71 31.80
C LYS A 11 -42.20 24.49 30.60
N ARG A 12 -41.89 25.56 29.84
CA ARG A 12 -41.00 25.48 28.67
C ARG A 12 -39.57 25.11 29.07
N LEU A 13 -39.06 25.69 30.16
CA LEU A 13 -37.76 25.33 30.72
C LEU A 13 -37.70 23.86 31.16
N LEU A 14 -38.74 23.35 31.82
CA LEU A 14 -38.84 21.94 32.22
C LEU A 14 -38.86 21.00 31.01
N HIS A 15 -39.56 21.34 29.93
CA HIS A 15 -39.58 20.52 28.71
C HIS A 15 -38.21 20.52 28.01
N VAL A 16 -37.55 21.68 27.92
CA VAL A 16 -36.21 21.78 27.34
C VAL A 16 -35.20 21.02 28.19
N ALA A 17 -35.26 21.13 29.52
CA ALA A 17 -34.40 20.41 30.43
C ALA A 17 -34.62 18.89 30.37
N GLY A 18 -35.89 18.46 30.32
CA GLY A 18 -36.25 17.04 30.15
C GLY A 18 -35.75 16.49 28.81
N PHE A 19 -35.91 17.24 27.72
CA PHE A 19 -35.42 16.86 26.41
C PHE A 19 -33.88 16.77 26.38
N LEU A 20 -33.18 17.76 26.95
CA LEU A 20 -31.72 17.73 27.08
C LEU A 20 -31.23 16.55 27.92
N PHE A 21 -31.93 16.22 28.99
CA PHE A 21 -31.62 15.05 29.83
C PHE A 21 -31.77 13.75 29.05
N VAL A 22 -32.86 13.60 28.28
CA VAL A 22 -33.07 12.42 27.41
C VAL A 22 -31.97 12.33 26.35
N LEU A 23 -31.57 13.45 25.73
CA LEU A 23 -30.46 13.47 24.78
C LEU A 23 -29.13 13.07 25.41
N LEU A 24 -28.85 13.50 26.64
CA LEU A 24 -27.64 13.14 27.37
C LEU A 24 -27.61 11.66 27.76
N VAL A 25 -28.74 11.07 28.16
CA VAL A 25 -28.84 9.64 28.50
C VAL A 25 -28.72 8.76 27.25
N LEU A 26 -29.23 9.22 26.11
CA LEU A 26 -29.16 8.48 24.84
C LEU A 26 -27.88 8.74 24.05
N ALA A 27 -27.03 9.67 24.50
CA ALA A 27 -25.77 9.98 23.85
C ALA A 27 -24.81 8.78 23.91
N PRO A 28 -24.28 8.29 22.77
CA PRO A 28 -23.27 7.25 22.79
C PRO A 28 -22.00 7.76 23.49
N THR A 29 -21.59 7.09 24.57
CA THR A 29 -20.41 7.46 25.38
C THR A 29 -19.09 6.98 24.78
N GLN A 30 -19.13 6.02 23.84
CA GLN A 30 -17.93 5.51 23.17
C GLN A 30 -18.23 5.18 21.70
N SER A 31 -17.66 5.97 20.78
CA SER A 31 -17.42 5.55 19.40
C SER A 31 -16.07 4.82 19.39
N ARG A 32 -16.08 3.52 19.11
CA ARG A 32 -14.86 2.77 18.80
C ARG A 32 -14.92 2.35 17.34
N ALA A 33 -14.28 3.13 16.49
CA ALA A 33 -14.05 2.77 15.09
C ALA A 33 -13.09 1.59 15.03
N GLN A 34 -13.49 0.49 14.40
CA GLN A 34 -12.54 -0.54 14.00
C GLN A 34 -11.75 0.01 12.81
N THR A 35 -10.45 0.26 13.01
CA THR A 35 -9.56 0.73 11.95
C THR A 35 -8.82 -0.46 11.33
N TRP A 36 -8.66 -0.42 10.00
CA TRP A 36 -7.88 -1.39 9.25
C TRP A 36 -6.52 -0.78 8.93
N LEU A 37 -5.46 -1.59 9.02
CA LEU A 37 -4.17 -1.25 8.40
C LEU A 37 -4.27 -1.55 6.91
N VAL A 38 -3.84 -0.61 6.08
CA VAL A 38 -3.86 -0.73 4.62
C VAL A 38 -2.45 -0.65 4.08
N SER A 39 -2.14 -1.44 3.05
CA SER A 39 -0.88 -1.33 2.34
C SER A 39 -0.87 -0.01 1.56
N THR A 40 0.13 0.83 1.79
CA THR A 40 0.27 2.11 1.11
C THR A 40 1.00 2.00 -0.22
N ASP A 41 1.89 1.00 -0.35
CA ASP A 41 2.81 0.91 -1.46
C ASP A 41 2.58 -0.39 -2.26
N PRO A 42 2.30 -0.29 -3.57
CA PRO A 42 2.19 -1.46 -4.43
C PRO A 42 3.58 -2.04 -4.71
N TYR A 43 3.64 -3.36 -4.82
CA TYR A 43 4.84 -4.09 -5.21
C TYR A 43 4.52 -5.14 -6.27
N VAL A 44 5.55 -5.52 -7.02
CA VAL A 44 5.48 -6.53 -8.06
C VAL A 44 6.59 -7.55 -7.82
N LYS A 45 6.22 -8.84 -7.84
CA LYS A 45 7.19 -9.93 -7.80
C LYS A 45 7.62 -10.28 -9.22
N LEU A 46 8.92 -10.30 -9.45
CA LEU A 46 9.56 -10.62 -10.72
C LEU A 46 10.39 -11.88 -10.54
N GLY A 47 10.32 -12.83 -11.46
CA GLY A 47 10.96 -14.13 -11.28
C GLY A 47 11.64 -14.65 -12.54
N VAL A 48 12.71 -15.42 -12.34
CA VAL A 48 13.34 -16.22 -13.38
C VAL A 48 13.57 -17.63 -12.86
N MET A 49 13.29 -18.63 -13.69
CA MET A 49 13.51 -20.03 -13.37
C MET A 49 14.17 -20.74 -14.55
N ASP A 50 15.26 -21.46 -14.28
CA ASP A 50 15.79 -22.48 -15.16
C ASP A 50 14.85 -23.70 -15.15
N LYS A 51 14.01 -23.78 -16.17
CA LYS A 51 13.02 -24.84 -16.33
C LYS A 51 13.64 -26.25 -16.33
N PHE A 52 14.88 -26.40 -16.78
CA PHE A 52 15.52 -27.71 -16.94
C PHE A 52 16.60 -28.00 -15.89
N GLY A 53 16.95 -27.02 -15.05
CA GLY A 53 18.00 -27.16 -14.03
C GLY A 53 19.38 -27.46 -14.60
N GLN A 54 19.65 -27.01 -15.83
CA GLN A 54 20.88 -27.30 -16.58
C GLN A 54 21.95 -26.21 -16.42
N LEU A 55 21.58 -25.01 -15.97
CA LEU A 55 22.50 -23.87 -15.84
C LEU A 55 23.43 -23.99 -14.63
N GLY A 56 23.10 -24.83 -13.64
CA GLY A 56 23.85 -24.91 -12.39
C GLY A 56 23.71 -23.63 -11.57
N ALA A 57 24.81 -23.13 -10.98
CA ALA A 57 24.81 -21.83 -10.34
C ALA A 57 24.91 -20.72 -11.38
N TYR A 58 24.11 -19.66 -11.25
CA TYR A 58 24.10 -18.55 -12.21
C TYR A 58 23.76 -17.22 -11.56
N THR A 59 24.15 -16.13 -12.23
CA THR A 59 23.84 -14.76 -11.81
C THR A 59 22.69 -14.21 -12.65
N ALA A 60 21.61 -13.79 -11.99
CA ALA A 60 20.44 -13.16 -12.58
C ALA A 60 20.47 -11.65 -12.34
N LYS A 61 20.53 -10.84 -13.40
CA LYS A 61 20.39 -9.39 -13.34
C LYS A 61 18.98 -8.99 -13.78
N PHE A 62 18.20 -8.48 -12.84
CA PHE A 62 16.91 -7.87 -13.10
C PHE A 62 17.09 -6.39 -13.42
N VAL A 63 16.43 -5.92 -14.48
CA VAL A 63 16.38 -4.51 -14.86
C VAL A 63 14.91 -4.13 -15.03
N VAL A 64 14.49 -3.08 -14.33
CA VAL A 64 13.16 -2.49 -14.39
C VAL A 64 13.30 -1.06 -14.93
N THR A 65 12.64 -0.78 -16.04
CA THR A 65 12.67 0.54 -16.69
C THR A 65 11.31 1.18 -16.58
N ASN A 66 11.25 2.34 -15.92
CA ASN A 66 10.06 3.19 -15.91
C ASN A 66 9.91 3.84 -17.30
N GLN A 67 8.84 3.52 -18.01
CA GLN A 67 8.62 3.99 -19.39
C GLN A 67 8.25 5.48 -19.45
N ASN A 68 7.76 6.06 -18.36
CA ASN A 68 7.39 7.47 -18.31
C ASN A 68 8.61 8.38 -18.11
N THR A 69 9.58 7.95 -17.30
CA THR A 69 10.77 8.73 -16.96
C THR A 69 12.04 8.27 -17.66
N GLY A 70 12.04 7.07 -18.24
CA GLY A 70 13.24 6.41 -18.78
C GLY A 70 14.21 5.91 -17.71
N LYS A 71 13.92 6.08 -16.41
CA LYS A 71 14.81 5.63 -15.34
C LYS A 71 14.89 4.10 -15.29
N GLU A 72 16.11 3.58 -15.19
CA GLU A 72 16.39 2.16 -15.02
C GLU A 72 16.83 1.86 -13.60
N TYR A 73 16.27 0.80 -13.04
CA TYR A 73 16.64 0.24 -11.74
C TYR A 73 17.09 -1.19 -11.93
N SER A 74 18.20 -1.58 -11.30
CA SER A 74 18.73 -2.93 -11.41
C SER A 74 18.96 -3.58 -10.06
N LEU A 75 18.81 -4.89 -10.04
CA LEU A 75 19.13 -5.76 -8.91
C LEU A 75 19.78 -7.03 -9.45
N VAL A 76 20.88 -7.45 -8.83
CA VAL A 76 21.61 -8.67 -9.19
C VAL A 76 21.42 -9.69 -8.08
N LYS A 77 21.12 -10.93 -8.47
CA LYS A 77 20.94 -12.07 -7.57
C LYS A 77 21.80 -13.24 -8.02
N GLU A 78 22.46 -13.87 -7.06
CA GLU A 78 23.13 -15.15 -7.27
C GLU A 78 22.14 -16.28 -7.00
N VAL A 79 22.07 -17.24 -7.92
CA VAL A 79 21.26 -18.44 -7.79
C VAL A 79 22.21 -19.61 -7.59
N GLU A 80 22.11 -20.22 -6.42
CA GLU A 80 23.01 -21.32 -6.03
C GLU A 80 22.68 -22.61 -6.77
N LYS A 81 23.67 -23.49 -6.89
CA LYS A 81 23.47 -24.82 -7.48
C LYS A 81 22.43 -25.60 -6.67
N GLY A 82 21.37 -26.05 -7.34
CA GLY A 82 20.24 -26.75 -6.70
C GLY A 82 19.03 -25.86 -6.46
N GLN A 83 19.17 -24.54 -6.61
CA GLN A 83 18.05 -23.62 -6.76
C GLN A 83 17.73 -23.47 -8.25
N ASN A 84 16.49 -23.72 -8.64
CA ASN A 84 16.07 -23.65 -10.04
C ASN A 84 15.69 -22.23 -10.47
N GLY A 85 15.60 -21.27 -9.54
CA GLY A 85 15.08 -19.95 -9.84
C GLY A 85 15.18 -19.00 -8.67
N VAL A 86 14.90 -17.72 -8.94
CA VAL A 86 14.85 -16.67 -7.93
C VAL A 86 13.72 -15.68 -8.26
N ASP A 87 13.02 -15.27 -7.21
CA ASP A 87 12.06 -14.18 -7.24
C ASP A 87 12.66 -12.95 -6.55
N VAL A 88 12.35 -11.77 -7.08
CA VAL A 88 12.69 -10.47 -6.50
C VAL A 88 11.45 -9.58 -6.44
N ILE A 89 11.46 -8.61 -5.55
CA ILE A 89 10.35 -7.68 -5.35
C ILE A 89 10.78 -6.30 -5.85
N PHE A 90 9.91 -5.63 -6.59
CA PHE A 90 10.08 -4.23 -7.00
C PHE A 90 8.86 -3.40 -6.63
N PRO A 91 9.02 -2.19 -6.07
CA PRO A 91 10.26 -1.65 -5.52
C PRO A 91 10.60 -2.30 -4.15
N THR A 92 11.82 -2.07 -3.70
CA THR A 92 12.30 -2.47 -2.36
C THR A 92 12.98 -1.26 -1.71
N PRO A 93 12.76 -0.98 -0.42
CA PRO A 93 13.39 0.16 0.25
C PRO A 93 14.90 -0.05 0.38
N ALA A 94 15.65 1.06 0.43
CA ALA A 94 17.11 1.06 0.56
C ALA A 94 17.64 0.48 1.89
N THR A 95 16.75 0.25 2.85
CA THR A 95 17.07 -0.40 4.13
C THR A 95 17.27 -1.90 3.99
N GLU A 96 16.75 -2.50 2.92
CA GLU A 96 16.98 -3.91 2.62
C GLU A 96 18.39 -4.12 2.04
N ALA A 97 19.00 -5.25 2.37
CA ALA A 97 20.34 -5.59 1.87
C ALA A 97 20.38 -5.66 0.34
N GLU A 98 19.28 -6.09 -0.28
CA GLU A 98 19.17 -6.32 -1.71
C GLU A 98 17.96 -5.58 -2.27
N TYR A 99 18.21 -4.44 -2.90
CA TYR A 99 17.18 -3.56 -3.44
C TYR A 99 17.51 -3.12 -4.86
N PHE A 100 16.46 -2.76 -5.60
CA PHE A 100 16.60 -2.20 -6.92
C PHE A 100 17.15 -0.77 -6.86
N LYS A 101 18.22 -0.51 -7.60
CA LYS A 101 18.89 0.79 -7.61
C LYS A 101 19.28 1.28 -9.00
N THR A 102 19.31 2.59 -9.17
CA THR A 102 19.89 3.24 -10.36
C THR A 102 21.41 3.13 -10.35
N GLU A 103 22.07 3.56 -11.43
CA GLU A 103 23.53 3.69 -11.50
C GLU A 103 24.07 4.66 -10.43
N SER A 104 23.30 5.68 -10.07
CA SER A 104 23.62 6.63 -9.00
C SER A 104 23.32 6.11 -7.58
N GLY A 105 22.79 4.89 -7.45
CA GLY A 105 22.45 4.28 -6.16
C GLY A 105 21.08 4.69 -5.60
N GLU A 106 20.27 5.43 -6.35
CA GLU A 106 18.90 5.80 -5.95
C GLU A 106 18.02 4.54 -5.93
N ALA A 107 17.38 4.28 -4.80
CA ALA A 107 16.45 3.15 -4.67
C ALA A 107 15.20 3.35 -5.53
N GLY A 108 14.72 2.25 -6.11
CA GLY A 108 13.41 2.21 -6.78
C GLY A 108 12.29 2.61 -5.82
N ARG A 109 11.33 3.38 -6.32
CA ARG A 109 10.11 3.76 -5.59
C ARG A 109 8.88 3.37 -6.39
N ALA A 110 7.76 3.17 -5.69
CA ALA A 110 6.48 2.77 -6.28
C ALA A 110 5.81 3.99 -6.95
N GLN A 111 6.43 4.52 -8.00
CA GLN A 111 5.85 5.65 -8.73
C GLN A 111 4.77 5.14 -9.68
N PRO A 112 3.59 5.78 -9.72
CA PRO A 112 2.58 5.46 -10.72
C PRO A 112 3.12 5.56 -12.14
N GLY A 113 2.78 4.60 -12.99
CA GLY A 113 3.22 4.57 -14.38
C GLY A 113 3.44 3.18 -14.94
N ARG A 114 3.91 3.14 -16.19
CA ARG A 114 4.16 1.92 -16.94
C ARG A 114 5.62 1.50 -16.82
N TYR A 115 5.82 0.22 -16.63
CA TYR A 115 7.15 -0.37 -16.44
C TYR A 115 7.34 -1.53 -17.40
N VAL A 116 8.56 -1.67 -17.90
CA VAL A 116 9.03 -2.89 -18.54
C VAL A 116 10.13 -3.47 -17.66
N TRP A 117 10.23 -4.79 -17.64
CA TRP A 117 11.29 -5.45 -16.92
C TRP A 117 11.89 -6.57 -17.75
N GLN A 118 13.13 -6.89 -17.45
CA GLN A 118 13.83 -8.03 -18.02
C GLN A 118 14.80 -8.62 -17.00
N CYS A 119 15.01 -9.93 -17.09
CA CYS A 119 16.11 -10.60 -16.43
C CYS A 119 17.14 -11.02 -17.48
N GLN A 120 18.40 -10.76 -17.15
CA GLN A 120 19.55 -11.16 -17.94
C GLN A 120 20.35 -12.21 -17.18
N VAL A 121 20.74 -13.28 -17.86
CA VAL A 121 21.69 -14.30 -17.36
C VAL A 121 22.85 -14.35 -18.34
N ALA A 122 24.08 -14.27 -17.84
CA ALA A 122 25.29 -14.14 -18.66
C ALA A 122 25.19 -12.99 -19.71
N GLY A 123 24.58 -11.87 -19.33
CA GLY A 123 24.39 -10.70 -20.19
C GLY A 123 23.31 -10.84 -21.28
N LYS A 124 22.65 -12.00 -21.39
CA LYS A 124 21.59 -12.23 -22.37
C LYS A 124 20.23 -12.16 -21.71
N LYS A 125 19.27 -11.49 -22.35
CA LYS A 125 17.86 -11.47 -21.91
C LYS A 125 17.28 -12.89 -21.97
N VAL A 126 16.75 -13.37 -20.85
CA VAL A 126 16.14 -14.71 -20.75
C VAL A 126 14.64 -14.66 -20.44
N VAL A 127 14.18 -13.63 -19.73
CA VAL A 127 12.76 -13.39 -19.46
C VAL A 127 12.50 -11.89 -19.36
N GLY A 128 11.26 -11.48 -19.54
CA GLY A 128 10.83 -10.11 -19.27
C GLY A 128 9.34 -9.97 -19.38
N GLY A 129 8.86 -8.78 -19.06
CA GLY A 129 7.45 -8.46 -19.09
C GLY A 129 7.19 -6.98 -18.93
N ARG A 130 5.94 -6.66 -18.64
CA ARG A 130 5.45 -5.30 -18.42
C ARG A 130 4.44 -5.32 -17.29
N PHE A 131 4.39 -4.24 -16.52
CA PHE A 131 3.39 -4.02 -15.50
C PHE A 131 3.09 -2.53 -15.39
N GLU A 132 1.98 -2.20 -14.74
CA GLU A 132 1.58 -0.83 -14.46
C GLU A 132 1.36 -0.69 -12.96
N ILE A 133 1.95 0.36 -12.38
CA ILE A 133 1.64 0.76 -11.02
C ILE A 133 0.55 1.83 -11.13
N PRO A 134 -0.69 1.58 -10.66
CA PRO A 134 -1.74 2.57 -10.72
C PRO A 134 -1.51 3.69 -9.70
N ASN A 135 -2.18 4.81 -9.89
CA ASN A 135 -2.39 5.76 -8.79
C ASN A 135 -3.22 5.07 -7.71
N VAL A 136 -2.63 4.82 -6.55
CA VAL A 136 -3.33 4.18 -5.42
C VAL A 136 -3.96 5.25 -4.52
N ALA A 137 -5.20 4.99 -4.10
CA ALA A 137 -5.88 5.69 -3.02
C ALA A 137 -6.49 4.63 -2.09
N ASN A 138 -6.43 4.87 -0.79
CA ASN A 138 -6.93 3.93 0.21
C ASN A 138 -8.37 4.28 0.57
N ASP A 139 -9.30 3.36 0.31
CA ASP A 139 -10.66 3.45 0.82
C ASP A 139 -10.72 2.82 2.23
N VAL A 140 -11.02 3.64 3.23
CA VAL A 140 -11.15 3.18 4.63
C VAL A 140 -12.61 3.25 5.05
N THR A 141 -13.24 2.09 5.23
CA THR A 141 -14.59 2.01 5.79
C THR A 141 -14.51 1.91 7.31
N VAL A 142 -15.10 2.89 8.01
CA VAL A 142 -15.28 2.82 9.46
C VAL A 142 -16.53 2.01 9.75
N ILE A 143 -16.36 0.87 10.43
CA ILE A 143 -17.48 0.07 10.91
C ILE A 143 -17.73 0.43 12.37
N GLU A 144 -18.92 0.94 12.65
CA GLU A 144 -19.43 1.07 14.00
C GLU A 144 -19.98 -0.28 14.46
N LYS A 145 -19.64 -0.70 15.69
CA LYS A 145 -20.19 -1.93 16.24
C LYS A 145 -21.69 -1.74 16.46
N PRO A 146 -22.56 -2.68 16.01
CA PRO A 146 -23.98 -2.62 16.32
C PRO A 146 -24.19 -2.67 17.85
N ARG A 147 -25.08 -1.80 18.34
CA ARG A 147 -25.48 -1.68 19.76
C ARG A 147 -26.13 -2.96 20.26
#